data_AF-A0A1W1BW23-F1
#
_entry.id   AF-A0A1W1BW23-F1
#
_cell.length_a   1.000
_cell.length_b   1.000
_cell.length_c   1.000
_cell.angle_alpha   90.00
_cell.angle_beta   90.00
_cell.angle_gamma   90.00
#
_symmetry.space_group_name_H-M   'P 1'
#
loop_
_entity.id
_entity.type
_entity.pdbx_description
1 polymer ?
#
loop_
_entity_poly.entity_id
_entity_poly.type
_entity_poly.pdbx_seq_one_letter_code
_entity_poly.pdbx_strand_id
1 'polypeptide(L)'
;MFSGSYLKDDVTFLVKIIDIEFTDILNKEKLIQSKKSHYSEMISREYEPTEAYLEVFYKAFELNKERFARDILNLAYNISLKKDIVLISLLRAGTPIGVLLKRVLRDIFNKDVNHYSISIIRDREIDKLALKHIYKNNPQEEFIFIDGWTGKGVINRELKTFIKEFNIQNRTTISDKLYVVSDIASVADFSVGNDDYLIPSSALNSTISGLVSRSILNDKYIKEGDFHGCKYYKEYSKSDLSLWFIDAIMEVIQTLTLDKKPLLQKDKEFNRNIDIFLKSIQEKFNIQDINYIKPGIGETTRVLLRRVPHLILFKNLKAKETQHLILLAKEKGVDIIEDRNLPYMALAVIKDINR
;
A
#
# COMPACT_ATOMS: atom_id res chain seq x y z
N MET A 1 -4.12 18.26 10.38
CA MET A 1 -5.26 17.40 9.98
C MET A 1 -5.89 18.01 8.74
N PHE A 2 -6.10 17.21 7.70
CA PHE A 2 -6.67 17.63 6.40
C PHE A 2 -7.17 16.37 5.66
N SER A 3 -7.79 16.51 4.48
CA SER A 3 -8.31 15.39 3.67
C SER A 3 -7.51 15.11 2.39
N GLY A 4 -6.32 15.70 2.24
CA GLY A 4 -5.58 15.62 0.99
C GLY A 4 -6.37 16.28 -0.14
N SER A 5 -6.53 15.57 -1.24
CA SER A 5 -7.47 15.92 -2.31
C SER A 5 -8.78 15.12 -2.31
N TYR A 6 -9.02 14.31 -1.28
CA TYR A 6 -10.32 13.68 -1.06
C TYR A 6 -11.31 14.66 -0.45
N LEU A 7 -12.60 14.26 -0.42
CA LEU A 7 -13.62 15.04 0.29
C LEU A 7 -13.30 15.07 1.79
N LYS A 8 -13.70 16.15 2.45
CA LYS A 8 -13.44 16.36 3.88
C LYS A 8 -13.95 15.20 4.75
N ASP A 9 -15.08 14.62 4.35
CA ASP A 9 -15.73 13.54 5.10
C ASP A 9 -15.15 12.16 4.76
N ASP A 10 -14.34 12.02 3.71
CA ASP A 10 -13.79 10.73 3.29
C ASP A 10 -12.65 10.25 4.19
N VAL A 11 -11.78 11.17 4.65
CA VAL A 11 -10.58 10.83 5.43
C VAL A 11 -10.05 12.02 6.22
N THR A 12 -9.56 11.74 7.43
CA THR A 12 -8.71 12.66 8.20
C THR A 12 -7.26 12.18 8.22
N PHE A 13 -6.38 12.88 7.53
CA PHE A 13 -4.93 12.65 7.60
C PHE A 13 -4.37 13.17 8.92
N LEU A 14 -3.79 12.28 9.73
CA LEU A 14 -3.06 12.61 10.96
C LEU A 14 -1.55 12.63 10.68
N VAL A 15 -1.15 13.58 9.86
CA VAL A 15 0.25 13.87 9.51
C VAL A 15 0.46 15.37 9.42
N LYS A 16 1.71 15.82 9.61
CA LYS A 16 2.15 17.19 9.43
C LYS A 16 2.54 17.40 7.97
N ILE A 17 2.07 18.48 7.35
CA ILE A 17 2.56 18.87 6.02
C ILE A 17 3.94 19.51 6.20
N ILE A 18 4.92 19.01 5.49
CA ILE A 18 6.28 19.54 5.48
C ILE A 18 6.70 19.89 4.05
N ASP A 19 7.53 20.93 3.93
CA ASP A 19 8.24 21.22 2.70
C ASP A 19 9.69 20.78 2.85
N ILE A 20 10.03 19.68 2.18
CA ILE A 20 11.33 19.03 2.26
C ILE A 20 11.99 19.06 0.88
N GLU A 21 13.30 19.29 0.87
CA GLU A 21 14.11 19.20 -0.34
C GLU A 21 14.18 17.76 -0.87
N PHE A 22 14.13 17.62 -2.20
CA PHE A 22 14.19 16.31 -2.83
C PHE A 22 15.62 15.77 -2.90
N THR A 23 15.76 14.47 -2.70
CA THR A 23 16.99 13.72 -2.91
C THR A 23 16.90 12.92 -4.21
N ASP A 24 17.92 13.02 -5.06
CA ASP A 24 18.06 12.21 -6.26
C ASP A 24 17.92 10.71 -5.96
N ILE A 25 17.33 9.95 -6.90
CA ILE A 25 17.00 8.53 -6.70
C ILE A 25 18.26 7.69 -6.52
N LEU A 26 19.32 7.92 -7.29
CA LEU A 26 20.56 7.15 -7.19
C LEU A 26 21.27 7.44 -5.87
N ASN A 27 21.36 8.71 -5.50
CA ASN A 27 21.95 9.12 -4.22
C ASN A 27 21.17 8.55 -3.03
N LYS A 28 19.83 8.63 -3.08
CA LYS A 28 18.96 8.04 -2.07
C LYS A 28 19.14 6.53 -1.96
N GLU A 29 19.15 5.82 -3.09
CA GLU A 29 19.32 4.37 -3.11
C GLU A 29 20.68 3.98 -2.51
N LYS A 30 21.75 4.71 -2.84
CA LYS A 30 23.09 4.53 -2.25
C LYS A 30 23.09 4.76 -0.74
N LEU A 31 22.44 5.82 -0.24
CA LEU A 31 22.35 6.11 1.20
C LEU A 31 21.57 5.04 1.98
N ILE A 32 20.48 4.55 1.40
CA ILE A 32 19.65 3.49 1.99
C ILE A 32 20.43 2.15 2.02
N GLN A 33 20.99 1.73 0.88
CA GLN A 33 21.72 0.46 0.78
C GLN A 33 23.00 0.46 1.64
N SER A 34 23.65 1.62 1.82
CA SER A 34 24.82 1.77 2.72
C SER A 34 24.46 1.98 4.20
N LYS A 35 23.17 1.98 4.56
CA LYS A 35 22.66 2.22 5.92
C LYS A 35 23.07 3.56 6.54
N LYS A 36 23.52 4.52 5.73
CA LYS A 36 23.89 5.88 6.19
C LYS A 36 22.67 6.74 6.53
N SER A 37 21.51 6.42 5.96
CA SER A 37 20.26 7.11 6.24
C SER A 37 19.08 6.16 6.11
N HIS A 38 18.00 6.47 6.81
CA HIS A 38 16.77 5.70 6.66
C HIS A 38 15.90 6.27 5.54
N TYR A 39 15.13 5.41 4.87
CA TYR A 39 14.33 5.85 3.72
C TYR A 39 13.31 6.93 4.11
N SER A 40 12.84 6.98 5.35
CA SER A 40 11.86 7.95 5.83
C SER A 40 12.42 9.35 6.04
N GLU A 41 13.74 9.51 6.05
CA GLU A 41 14.40 10.79 6.33
C GLU A 41 14.48 11.69 5.08
N MET A 42 14.21 11.14 3.90
CA MET A 42 14.33 11.82 2.62
C MET A 42 13.20 11.44 1.68
N ILE A 43 12.94 12.23 0.65
CA ILE A 43 12.02 11.85 -0.43
C ILE A 43 12.66 12.20 -1.77
N SER A 44 12.36 11.40 -2.79
CA SER A 44 12.72 11.77 -4.17
C SER A 44 11.53 12.46 -4.79
N ARG A 45 11.80 13.34 -5.75
CA ARG A 45 10.74 14.01 -6.50
C ARG A 45 9.86 12.95 -7.15
N GLU A 46 8.57 12.99 -6.85
CA GLU A 46 7.56 12.30 -7.65
C GLU A 46 7.32 13.13 -8.90
N TYR A 47 7.10 12.49 -10.04
CA TYR A 47 6.78 13.14 -11.30
C TYR A 47 5.32 12.86 -11.65
N GLU A 48 4.69 13.81 -12.36
CA GLU A 48 3.40 13.56 -12.97
C GLU A 48 3.51 12.36 -13.93
N PRO A 49 2.52 11.44 -13.91
CA PRO A 49 2.43 10.38 -14.91
C PRO A 49 2.53 10.94 -16.33
N THR A 50 3.37 10.34 -17.17
CA THR A 50 3.36 10.65 -18.62
C THR A 50 2.05 10.18 -19.24
N GLU A 51 1.67 10.76 -20.38
CA GLU A 51 0.47 10.32 -21.12
C GLU A 51 0.52 8.83 -21.46
N ALA A 52 1.67 8.34 -21.96
CA ALA A 52 1.88 6.92 -22.24
C ALA A 52 1.67 6.05 -21.00
N TYR A 53 2.12 6.51 -19.82
CA TYR A 53 1.92 5.77 -18.59
C TYR A 53 0.46 5.82 -18.11
N LEU A 54 -0.23 6.94 -18.30
CA LEU A 54 -1.67 7.06 -18.01
C LEU A 54 -2.49 6.14 -18.90
N GLU A 55 -2.18 6.00 -20.19
CA GLU A 55 -2.86 5.04 -21.06
C GLU A 55 -2.74 3.60 -20.56
N VAL A 56 -1.54 3.22 -20.12
CA VAL A 56 -1.26 1.91 -19.54
C VAL A 56 -2.04 1.71 -18.24
N PHE A 57 -2.07 2.75 -17.40
CA PHE A 57 -2.86 2.77 -16.18
C PHE A 57 -4.35 2.58 -16.46
N TYR A 58 -4.95 3.34 -17.39
CA TYR A 58 -6.37 3.23 -17.69
C TYR A 58 -6.73 1.85 -18.25
N LYS A 59 -5.90 1.28 -19.13
CA LYS A 59 -6.10 -0.10 -19.61
C LYS A 59 -6.06 -1.12 -18.47
N ALA A 60 -5.12 -0.96 -17.53
CA ALA A 60 -5.02 -1.84 -16.39
C ALA A 60 -6.17 -1.62 -15.39
N PHE A 61 -6.63 -0.38 -15.21
CA PHE A 61 -7.80 -0.04 -14.41
C PHE A 61 -9.05 -0.73 -14.98
N GLU A 62 -9.33 -0.58 -16.28
CA GLU A 62 -10.48 -1.21 -16.94
C GLU A 62 -10.47 -2.74 -16.80
N LEU A 63 -9.29 -3.36 -16.92
CA LEU A 63 -9.14 -4.81 -16.76
C LEU A 63 -9.44 -5.30 -15.33
N ASN A 64 -9.17 -4.49 -14.31
CA ASN A 64 -9.21 -4.91 -12.90
C ASN A 64 -10.36 -4.28 -12.09
N LYS A 65 -11.02 -3.22 -12.58
CA LYS A 65 -11.96 -2.42 -11.78
C LYS A 65 -13.13 -3.22 -11.21
N GLU A 66 -13.70 -4.14 -11.99
CA GLU A 66 -14.84 -4.94 -11.55
C GLU A 66 -14.45 -5.92 -10.45
N ARG A 67 -13.33 -6.63 -10.64
CA ARG A 67 -12.76 -7.51 -9.62
C ARG A 67 -12.44 -6.74 -8.34
N PHE A 68 -11.74 -5.61 -8.47
CA PHE A 68 -11.36 -4.78 -7.33
C PHE A 68 -12.59 -4.24 -6.58
N ALA A 69 -13.62 -3.79 -7.30
CA ALA A 69 -14.89 -3.35 -6.73
C ALA A 69 -15.60 -4.48 -5.95
N ARG A 70 -15.63 -5.70 -6.50
CA ARG A 70 -16.16 -6.89 -5.79
C ARG A 70 -15.39 -7.16 -4.51
N ASP A 71 -14.06 -7.08 -4.56
CA ASP A 71 -13.23 -7.34 -3.38
C ASP A 71 -13.45 -6.28 -2.29
N ILE A 72 -13.51 -4.99 -2.66
CA ILE A 72 -13.84 -3.90 -1.74
C ILE A 72 -15.22 -4.08 -1.12
N LEU A 73 -16.22 -4.43 -1.92
CA LEU A 73 -17.59 -4.67 -1.43
C LEU A 73 -17.62 -5.84 -0.43
N ASN A 74 -16.90 -6.93 -0.71
CA ASN A 74 -16.81 -8.08 0.18
C ASN A 74 -16.04 -7.76 1.47
N LEU A 75 -14.97 -6.95 1.38
CA LEU A 75 -14.23 -6.47 2.54
C LEU A 75 -15.12 -5.60 3.43
N ALA A 76 -15.84 -4.64 2.83
CA ALA A 76 -16.76 -3.76 3.53
C ALA A 76 -17.88 -4.55 4.22
N TYR A 77 -18.44 -5.58 3.57
CA TYR A 77 -19.44 -6.46 4.19
C TYR A 77 -18.90 -7.13 5.46
N ASN A 78 -17.72 -7.72 5.41
CA ASN A 78 -17.16 -8.38 6.60
C ASN A 78 -16.87 -7.36 7.73
N ILE A 79 -16.46 -6.15 7.38
CA ILE A 79 -16.25 -5.05 8.35
C ILE A 79 -17.60 -4.53 8.89
N SER A 80 -18.67 -4.51 8.08
CA SER A 80 -19.98 -4.00 8.48
C SER A 80 -20.65 -4.86 9.55
N LEU A 81 -20.28 -6.15 9.65
CA LEU A 81 -20.76 -7.08 10.69
C LEU A 81 -20.25 -6.73 12.09
N LYS A 82 -19.19 -5.93 12.20
CA LYS A 82 -18.70 -5.41 13.47
C LYS A 82 -19.65 -4.31 13.97
N LYS A 83 -19.67 -4.02 15.28
CA LYS A 83 -20.52 -2.96 15.86
C LYS A 83 -19.86 -1.59 15.73
N ASP A 84 -19.09 -1.20 16.73
CA ASP A 84 -18.46 0.12 16.80
C ASP A 84 -17.03 0.02 16.29
N ILE A 85 -16.72 0.71 15.19
CA ILE A 85 -15.42 0.62 14.50
C ILE A 85 -14.91 2.00 14.07
N VAL A 86 -13.58 2.11 14.05
CA VAL A 86 -12.84 3.21 13.40
C VAL A 86 -11.93 2.63 12.33
N LEU A 87 -11.98 3.20 11.12
CA LEU A 87 -11.09 2.80 10.03
C LEU A 87 -9.77 3.54 10.14
N ILE A 88 -8.67 2.80 10.02
CA ILE A 88 -7.31 3.35 10.11
C ILE A 88 -6.51 2.85 8.91
N SER A 89 -6.42 3.67 7.87
CA SER A 89 -5.59 3.35 6.72
C SER A 89 -4.10 3.63 6.99
N LEU A 90 -3.25 2.74 6.50
CA LEU A 90 -1.81 2.91 6.53
C LEU A 90 -1.36 3.78 5.35
N LEU A 91 -0.78 4.94 5.68
CA LEU A 91 -0.30 5.89 4.68
C LEU A 91 0.80 5.22 3.82
N ARG A 92 0.76 5.28 2.50
CA ARG A 92 -0.21 5.97 1.62
C ARG A 92 -1.15 5.00 0.90
N ALA A 93 -0.70 3.76 0.71
CA ALA A 93 -1.39 2.79 -0.15
C ALA A 93 -2.74 2.34 0.42
N GLY A 94 -2.91 2.37 1.75
CA GLY A 94 -4.17 2.05 2.39
C GLY A 94 -5.21 3.16 2.28
N THR A 95 -4.81 4.42 2.04
CA THR A 95 -5.74 5.55 2.10
C THR A 95 -6.89 5.46 1.09
N PRO A 96 -6.65 5.17 -0.21
CA PRO A 96 -7.75 4.98 -1.16
C PRO A 96 -8.70 3.85 -0.75
N ILE A 97 -8.16 2.79 -0.12
CA ILE A 97 -8.95 1.65 0.36
C ILE A 97 -9.85 2.06 1.51
N GLY A 98 -9.32 2.80 2.49
CA GLY A 98 -10.10 3.32 3.61
C GLY A 98 -11.19 4.29 3.16
N VAL A 99 -10.93 5.12 2.14
CA VAL A 99 -11.95 6.01 1.54
C VAL A 99 -13.07 5.19 0.90
N LEU A 100 -12.73 4.20 0.07
CA LEU A 100 -13.72 3.30 -0.54
C LEU A 100 -14.54 2.57 0.53
N LEU A 101 -13.89 1.98 1.53
CA LEU A 101 -14.56 1.27 2.61
C LEU A 101 -15.51 2.19 3.38
N LYS A 102 -15.11 3.43 3.70
CA LYS A 102 -15.98 4.39 4.37
C LYS A 102 -17.23 4.67 3.53
N ARG A 103 -17.08 4.97 2.24
CA ARG A 103 -18.22 5.25 1.35
C ARG A 103 -19.13 4.04 1.20
N VAL A 104 -18.59 2.84 1.01
CA VAL A 104 -19.38 1.60 0.90
C VAL A 104 -20.13 1.30 2.21
N LEU A 105 -19.48 1.44 3.36
CA LEU A 105 -20.12 1.25 4.67
C LEU A 105 -21.30 2.20 4.86
N ARG A 106 -21.14 3.48 4.49
CA ARG A 106 -22.20 4.48 4.55
C ARG A 106 -23.33 4.19 3.54
N ASP A 107 -22.98 4.04 2.26
CA ASP A 107 -23.95 4.05 1.16
C ASP A 107 -24.69 2.72 0.98
N ILE A 108 -24.06 1.59 1.35
CA ILE A 108 -24.61 0.24 1.13
C ILE A 108 -25.02 -0.42 2.45
N PHE A 109 -24.23 -0.22 3.51
CA PHE A 109 -24.48 -0.84 4.81
C PHE A 109 -25.07 0.11 5.85
N ASN A 110 -25.41 1.35 5.46
CA ASN A 110 -25.98 2.38 6.33
C ASN A 110 -25.22 2.57 7.65
N LYS A 111 -23.89 2.55 7.55
CA LYS A 111 -22.98 2.60 8.69
C LYS A 111 -21.95 3.70 8.48
N ASP A 112 -22.18 4.84 9.12
CA ASP A 112 -21.21 5.94 9.12
C ASP A 112 -20.10 5.67 10.15
N VAL A 113 -18.86 5.87 9.73
CA VAL A 113 -17.65 5.54 10.52
C VAL A 113 -16.58 6.61 10.35
N ASN A 114 -15.79 6.83 11.39
CA ASN A 114 -14.61 7.66 11.29
C ASN A 114 -13.52 6.93 10.50
N HIS A 115 -12.78 7.68 9.67
CA HIS A 115 -11.65 7.17 8.91
C HIS A 115 -10.45 8.10 9.06
N TYR A 116 -9.37 7.56 9.60
CA TYR A 116 -8.09 8.23 9.73
C TYR A 116 -7.05 7.57 8.84
N SER A 117 -6.16 8.38 8.26
CA SER A 117 -4.95 7.88 7.59
C SER A 117 -3.74 8.27 8.41
N ILE A 118 -2.94 7.29 8.83
CA ILE A 118 -1.80 7.49 9.74
C ILE A 118 -0.50 6.95 9.16
N SER A 119 0.61 7.49 9.64
CA SER A 119 1.94 7.02 9.26
C SER A 119 2.32 5.73 9.97
N ILE A 120 2.88 4.78 9.20
CA ILE A 120 3.72 3.68 9.70
C ILE A 120 5.02 3.64 8.91
N ILE A 121 6.15 3.51 9.60
CA ILE A 121 7.48 3.47 9.01
C ILE A 121 8.16 2.19 9.46
N ARG A 122 8.47 1.32 8.49
CA ARG A 122 9.19 0.07 8.69
C ARG A 122 10.52 0.31 9.41
N ASP A 123 10.87 -0.57 10.34
CA ASP A 123 12.13 -0.57 11.10
C ASP A 123 12.31 0.72 11.95
N ARG A 124 11.24 1.49 12.16
CA ARG A 124 11.24 2.74 12.94
C ARG A 124 10.09 2.78 13.92
N GLU A 125 8.92 3.25 13.48
CA GLU A 125 7.74 3.39 14.35
C GLU A 125 6.44 3.64 13.57
N ILE A 126 5.33 3.40 14.25
CA ILE A 126 4.01 3.97 13.93
C ILE A 126 3.84 5.30 14.66
N ASP A 127 3.10 6.23 14.08
CA ASP A 127 2.85 7.52 14.72
C ASP A 127 2.00 7.36 16.00
N LYS A 128 2.68 7.41 17.16
CA LYS A 128 2.05 7.22 18.48
C LYS A 128 1.13 8.38 18.84
N LEU A 129 1.37 9.59 18.34
CA LEU A 129 0.50 10.74 18.58
C LEU A 129 -0.79 10.60 17.80
N ALA A 130 -0.71 10.10 16.56
CA ALA A 130 -1.89 9.78 15.77
C ALA A 130 -2.75 8.70 16.47
N LEU A 131 -2.13 7.63 16.98
CA LEU A 131 -2.84 6.60 17.75
C LEU A 131 -3.50 7.17 19.02
N LYS A 132 -2.79 8.00 19.80
CA LYS A 132 -3.37 8.68 20.99
C LYS A 132 -4.56 9.56 20.61
N HIS A 133 -4.45 10.29 19.50
CA HIS A 133 -5.51 11.15 19.00
C HIS A 133 -6.76 10.33 18.64
N ILE A 134 -6.61 9.25 17.88
CA ILE A 134 -7.74 8.39 17.50
C ILE A 134 -8.35 7.76 18.74
N TYR A 135 -7.53 7.20 19.64
CA TYR A 135 -8.02 6.50 20.83
C TYR A 135 -8.83 7.43 21.75
N LYS A 136 -8.39 8.69 21.92
CA LYS A 136 -9.10 9.70 22.69
C LYS A 136 -10.46 10.05 22.09
N ASN A 137 -10.58 10.09 20.77
CA ASN A 137 -11.81 10.47 20.07
C ASN A 137 -12.74 9.27 19.79
N ASN A 138 -12.23 8.04 19.86
CA ASN A 138 -12.95 6.81 19.55
C ASN A 138 -12.73 5.73 20.64
N PRO A 139 -13.00 6.00 21.94
CA PRO A 139 -12.57 5.14 23.05
C PRO A 139 -13.26 3.77 23.13
N GLN A 140 -14.43 3.62 22.50
CA GLN A 140 -15.23 2.38 22.49
C GLN A 140 -15.21 1.66 21.14
N GLU A 141 -14.55 2.23 20.14
CA GLU A 141 -14.53 1.68 18.78
C GLU A 141 -13.36 0.72 18.59
N GLU A 142 -13.61 -0.39 17.89
CA GLU A 142 -12.57 -1.31 17.45
C GLU A 142 -11.75 -0.68 16.32
N PHE A 143 -10.43 -0.69 16.46
CA PHE A 143 -9.50 -0.18 15.45
C PHE A 143 -9.36 -1.20 14.31
N ILE A 144 -9.69 -0.78 13.10
CA ILE A 144 -9.59 -1.59 11.88
C ILE A 144 -8.47 -1.03 11.01
N PHE A 145 -7.29 -1.64 11.08
CA PHE A 145 -6.15 -1.25 10.25
C PHE A 145 -6.30 -1.78 8.82
N ILE A 146 -6.09 -0.91 7.83
CA ILE A 146 -6.39 -1.18 6.42
C ILE A 146 -5.19 -0.87 5.51
N ASP A 147 -4.91 -1.77 4.58
CA ASP A 147 -4.04 -1.53 3.43
C ASP A 147 -4.61 -2.17 2.14
N GLY A 148 -4.07 -1.84 0.97
CA GLY A 148 -4.50 -2.42 -0.31
C GLY A 148 -3.98 -3.83 -0.53
N TRP A 149 -2.71 -4.07 -0.21
CA TRP A 149 -2.12 -5.39 -0.38
C TRP A 149 -0.96 -5.63 0.57
N THR A 150 -0.60 -6.89 0.75
CA THR A 150 0.66 -7.28 1.38
C THR A 150 1.39 -8.32 0.54
N GLY A 151 2.70 -8.15 0.42
CA GLY A 151 3.62 -9.17 -0.09
C GLY A 151 4.23 -9.94 1.08
N LYS A 152 5.48 -9.64 1.42
CA LYS A 152 6.26 -10.37 2.45
C LYS A 152 5.85 -10.10 3.92
N GLY A 153 4.75 -9.39 4.17
CA GLY A 153 4.21 -9.20 5.53
C GLY A 153 5.03 -8.29 6.44
N VAL A 154 5.97 -7.51 5.89
CA VAL A 154 6.84 -6.65 6.69
C VAL A 154 6.02 -5.64 7.49
N ILE A 155 5.12 -4.89 6.85
CA ILE A 155 4.28 -3.90 7.52
C ILE A 155 3.34 -4.55 8.56
N ASN A 156 2.78 -5.73 8.28
CA ASN A 156 1.93 -6.41 9.27
C ASN A 156 2.71 -6.76 10.54
N ARG A 157 3.93 -7.27 10.41
CA ARG A 157 4.78 -7.57 11.58
C ARG A 157 5.12 -6.31 12.38
N GLU A 158 5.47 -5.22 11.70
CA GLU A 158 5.75 -3.93 12.34
C GLU A 158 4.51 -3.40 13.08
N LEU A 159 3.33 -3.45 12.45
CA LEU A 159 2.06 -3.05 13.06
C LEU A 159 1.82 -3.79 14.38
N LYS A 160 1.95 -5.13 14.37
CA LYS A 160 1.76 -5.94 15.59
C LYS A 160 2.71 -5.55 16.71
N THR A 161 3.99 -5.38 16.39
CA THR A 161 4.99 -4.93 17.37
C THR A 161 4.63 -3.57 17.94
N PHE A 162 4.37 -2.59 17.08
CA PHE A 162 4.13 -1.21 17.52
C PHE A 162 2.82 -1.05 18.30
N ILE A 163 1.75 -1.74 17.90
CA ILE A 163 0.47 -1.71 18.63
C ILE A 163 0.60 -2.40 19.99
N LYS A 164 1.32 -3.52 20.06
CA LYS A 164 1.60 -4.20 21.34
C LYS A 164 2.35 -3.27 22.30
N GLU A 165 3.40 -2.61 21.83
CA GLU A 165 4.17 -1.65 22.63
C GLU A 165 3.31 -0.45 23.06
N PHE A 166 2.51 0.10 22.14
CA PHE A 166 1.61 1.20 22.44
C PHE A 166 0.58 0.82 23.52
N ASN A 167 -0.02 -0.35 23.41
CA ASN A 167 -0.98 -0.87 24.38
C ASN A 167 -0.39 -1.01 25.78
N ILE A 168 0.85 -1.53 25.88
CA ILE A 168 1.56 -1.64 27.16
C ILE A 168 1.83 -0.25 27.76
N GLN A 169 2.35 0.68 26.95
CA GLN A 169 2.75 2.02 27.42
C GLN A 169 1.55 2.90 27.82
N ASN A 170 0.42 2.76 27.12
CA ASN A 170 -0.75 3.63 27.30
C ASN A 170 -1.92 2.94 28.01
N ARG A 171 -1.76 1.67 28.42
CA ARG A 171 -2.79 0.84 29.05
C ARG A 171 -4.07 0.76 28.20
N THR A 172 -3.89 0.52 26.91
CA THR A 172 -4.98 0.39 25.93
C THR A 172 -5.09 -1.05 25.41
N THR A 173 -6.17 -1.35 24.70
CA THR A 173 -6.45 -2.66 24.10
C THR A 173 -6.75 -2.54 22.60
N ILE A 174 -6.00 -1.68 21.90
CA ILE A 174 -6.13 -1.49 20.46
C ILE A 174 -5.84 -2.81 19.74
N SER A 175 -6.73 -3.20 18.83
CA SER A 175 -6.54 -4.36 17.94
C SER A 175 -5.35 -4.14 17.02
N ASP A 176 -4.52 -5.15 16.80
CA ASP A 176 -3.38 -5.11 15.89
C ASP A 176 -3.62 -5.85 14.56
N LYS A 177 -4.90 -6.05 14.22
CA LYS A 177 -5.34 -6.83 13.07
C LYS A 177 -5.31 -5.99 11.79
N LEU A 178 -4.57 -6.47 10.79
CA LEU A 178 -4.52 -5.86 9.47
C LEU A 178 -5.53 -6.51 8.50
N TYR A 179 -6.33 -5.68 7.85
CA TYR A 179 -7.26 -6.02 6.80
C TYR A 179 -6.73 -5.54 5.45
N VAL A 180 -6.65 -6.44 4.47
CA VAL A 180 -6.18 -6.10 3.11
C VAL A 180 -7.12 -6.60 2.03
N VAL A 181 -7.05 -6.00 0.85
CA VAL A 181 -7.76 -6.53 -0.33
C VAL A 181 -7.07 -7.81 -0.82
N SER A 182 -5.76 -7.77 -1.03
CA SER A 182 -4.96 -8.92 -1.52
C SER A 182 -3.79 -9.25 -0.60
N ASP A 183 -3.61 -10.54 -0.30
CA ASP A 183 -2.47 -11.05 0.45
C ASP A 183 -1.77 -12.19 -0.29
N ILE A 184 -0.76 -11.88 -1.09
CA ILE A 184 -0.08 -12.86 -1.93
C ILE A 184 0.86 -13.81 -1.15
N ALA A 185 1.00 -13.64 0.17
CA ALA A 185 1.88 -14.49 0.99
C ALA A 185 1.19 -15.09 2.24
N SER A 186 -0.11 -14.84 2.41
CA SER A 186 -0.91 -15.25 3.58
C SER A 186 -0.26 -14.85 4.91
N VAL A 187 -0.02 -13.56 5.07
CA VAL A 187 0.64 -12.92 6.21
C VAL A 187 -0.22 -11.91 6.97
N ALA A 188 -1.25 -11.33 6.35
CA ALA A 188 -2.23 -10.47 6.99
C ALA A 188 -3.14 -11.26 7.93
N ASP A 189 -3.81 -10.56 8.85
CA ASP A 189 -4.83 -11.20 9.70
C ASP A 189 -6.06 -11.54 8.88
N PHE A 190 -6.46 -10.64 7.97
CA PHE A 190 -7.59 -10.84 7.07
C PHE A 190 -7.30 -10.32 5.66
N SER A 191 -7.67 -11.10 4.66
CA SER A 191 -7.64 -10.70 3.24
C SER A 191 -8.90 -11.14 2.51
N VAL A 192 -9.24 -10.48 1.41
CA VAL A 192 -10.35 -10.95 0.55
C VAL A 192 -9.89 -12.14 -0.29
N GLY A 193 -8.64 -12.12 -0.75
CA GLY A 193 -8.04 -13.18 -1.56
C GLY A 193 -6.51 -13.20 -1.49
N ASN A 194 -5.91 -14.27 -2.00
CA ASN A 194 -4.46 -14.43 -2.13
C ASN A 194 -3.94 -14.22 -3.56
N ASP A 195 -4.81 -13.81 -4.47
CA ASP A 195 -4.47 -13.65 -5.88
C ASP A 195 -3.60 -12.41 -6.13
N ASP A 196 -2.58 -12.58 -6.96
CA ASP A 196 -1.71 -11.50 -7.43
C ASP A 196 -2.31 -10.80 -8.66
N TYR A 197 -3.06 -9.72 -8.42
CA TYR A 197 -3.56 -8.83 -9.46
C TYR A 197 -3.21 -7.37 -9.13
N LEU A 198 -3.28 -6.49 -10.13
CA LEU A 198 -3.01 -5.07 -9.91
C LEU A 198 -4.16 -4.43 -9.11
N ILE A 199 -3.88 -4.06 -7.86
CA ILE A 199 -4.71 -3.10 -7.13
C ILE A 199 -4.55 -1.73 -7.81
N PRO A 200 -5.56 -1.15 -8.48
CA PRO A 200 -5.32 -0.01 -9.38
C PRO A 200 -4.73 1.22 -8.66
N SER A 201 -5.13 1.47 -7.41
CA SER A 201 -4.59 2.54 -6.58
C SER A 201 -3.09 2.39 -6.24
N SER A 202 -2.50 1.21 -6.49
CA SER A 202 -1.06 0.97 -6.30
C SER A 202 -0.19 1.47 -7.45
N ALA A 203 -0.79 1.63 -8.64
CA ALA A 203 -0.05 1.93 -9.86
C ALA A 203 0.45 3.38 -9.83
N LEU A 204 -0.46 4.31 -9.52
CA LEU A 204 -0.15 5.71 -9.47
C LEU A 204 0.36 6.14 -8.09
N ASN A 205 1.04 7.28 -8.11
CA ASN A 205 1.76 7.82 -6.97
C ASN A 205 0.81 8.73 -6.16
N SER A 206 1.31 9.83 -5.61
CA SER A 206 0.48 10.84 -4.94
C SER A 206 -0.80 11.20 -5.72
N THR A 207 -0.75 11.18 -7.05
CA THR A 207 -1.86 11.47 -7.98
C THR A 207 -3.04 10.50 -7.96
N ILE A 208 -3.05 9.44 -7.16
CA ILE A 208 -4.26 8.62 -6.90
C ILE A 208 -4.51 8.40 -5.41
N SER A 209 -3.73 9.07 -4.57
CA SER A 209 -3.71 8.82 -3.13
C SER A 209 -3.78 10.11 -2.32
N GLY A 210 -4.58 11.08 -2.76
CA GLY A 210 -4.84 12.30 -2.01
C GLY A 210 -3.75 13.37 -2.15
N LEU A 211 -2.88 13.28 -3.17
CA LEU A 211 -1.73 14.16 -3.40
C LEU A 211 -0.72 14.22 -2.24
N VAL A 212 -0.70 13.23 -1.36
CA VAL A 212 0.28 13.14 -0.27
C VAL A 212 1.47 12.27 -0.69
N SER A 213 2.64 12.55 -0.15
CA SER A 213 3.79 11.64 -0.26
C SER A 213 3.61 10.44 0.66
N ARG A 214 4.59 9.53 0.62
CA ARG A 214 4.82 8.59 1.74
C ARG A 214 5.13 9.34 3.05
N SER A 215 5.10 8.62 4.17
CA SER A 215 5.50 9.12 5.48
C SER A 215 6.95 9.61 5.51
N ILE A 216 7.17 10.67 6.28
CA ILE A 216 8.48 11.29 6.49
C ILE A 216 8.72 11.43 7.99
N LEU A 217 9.86 10.93 8.44
CA LEU A 217 10.33 11.09 9.80
C LEU A 217 11.77 11.60 9.71
N ASN A 218 11.92 12.89 9.97
CA ASN A 218 13.18 13.62 9.86
C ASN A 218 13.21 14.70 10.95
N ASP A 219 14.22 14.63 11.82
CA ASP A 219 14.37 15.47 13.02
C ASP A 219 14.53 16.97 12.70
N LYS A 220 14.88 17.33 11.46
CA LYS A 220 14.89 18.73 11.01
C LYS A 220 13.48 19.33 10.97
N TYR A 221 12.47 18.53 10.62
CA TYR A 221 11.11 18.98 10.35
C TYR A 221 10.08 18.53 11.39
N ILE A 222 10.33 17.40 12.04
CA ILE A 222 9.43 16.76 13.02
C ILE A 222 10.03 16.94 14.41
N LYS A 223 9.29 17.57 15.32
CA LYS A 223 9.67 17.77 16.72
C LYS A 223 8.78 16.95 17.64
N GLU A 224 9.17 16.84 18.91
CA GLU A 224 8.31 16.22 19.92
C GLU A 224 6.94 16.92 19.95
N GLY A 225 5.87 16.12 19.92
CA GLY A 225 4.50 16.63 19.83
C GLY A 225 3.97 16.81 18.40
N ASP A 226 4.80 16.69 17.37
CA ASP A 226 4.35 16.68 15.97
C ASP A 226 3.96 15.26 15.51
N PHE A 227 2.88 15.16 14.74
CA PHE A 227 2.67 13.99 13.90
C PHE A 227 3.83 13.83 12.91
N HIS A 228 4.03 12.61 12.42
CA HIS A 228 4.92 12.33 11.31
C HIS A 228 4.58 13.20 10.09
N GLY A 229 5.58 13.45 9.26
CA GLY A 229 5.48 14.34 8.11
C GLY A 229 4.95 13.68 6.84
N CYS A 230 4.44 14.50 5.93
CA CYS A 230 4.28 14.21 4.51
C CYS A 230 4.47 15.50 3.69
N LYS A 231 4.84 15.38 2.41
CA LYS A 231 4.71 16.48 1.45
C LYS A 231 3.33 16.40 0.80
N TYR A 232 2.67 17.54 0.62
CA TYR A 232 1.44 17.67 -0.16
C TYR A 232 1.75 18.29 -1.52
N TYR A 233 1.49 17.56 -2.60
CA TYR A 233 1.82 17.93 -3.97
C TYR A 233 0.71 18.72 -4.65
N LYS A 234 0.44 19.93 -4.15
CA LYS A 234 -0.60 20.82 -4.70
C LYS A 234 -0.37 21.11 -6.20
N GLU A 235 0.90 21.14 -6.61
CA GLU A 235 1.34 21.33 -7.98
C GLU A 235 0.80 20.27 -8.95
N TYR A 236 0.44 19.07 -8.47
CA TYR A 236 -0.06 17.97 -9.31
C TYR A 236 -1.58 17.86 -9.34
N SER A 237 -2.29 18.90 -8.89
CA SER A 237 -3.76 18.94 -8.87
C SER A 237 -4.43 18.71 -10.23
N LYS A 238 -3.77 19.07 -11.33
CA LYS A 238 -4.30 18.82 -12.69
C LYS A 238 -4.25 17.36 -13.12
N SER A 239 -3.31 16.60 -12.54
CA SER A 239 -3.10 15.17 -12.83
C SER A 239 -3.68 14.29 -11.73
N ASP A 240 -4.46 14.86 -10.81
CA ASP A 240 -5.01 14.14 -9.67
C ASP A 240 -6.24 13.32 -10.07
N LEU A 241 -6.12 12.01 -9.90
CA LEU A 241 -7.13 11.00 -10.16
C LEU A 241 -7.72 10.44 -8.87
N SER A 242 -7.41 11.02 -7.71
CA SER A 242 -7.85 10.49 -6.41
C SER A 242 -9.37 10.41 -6.30
N LEU A 243 -10.11 11.48 -6.58
CA LEU A 243 -11.58 11.44 -6.54
C LEU A 243 -12.18 10.64 -7.70
N TRP A 244 -11.68 10.84 -8.93
CA TRP A 244 -12.10 10.07 -10.10
C TRP A 244 -12.03 8.57 -9.86
N PHE A 245 -10.93 8.08 -9.28
CA PHE A 245 -10.74 6.66 -8.97
C PHE A 245 -11.79 6.15 -7.98
N ILE A 246 -12.04 6.93 -6.91
CA ILE A 246 -13.04 6.55 -5.90
C ILE A 246 -14.43 6.49 -6.53
N ASP A 247 -14.81 7.53 -7.28
CA ASP A 247 -16.12 7.64 -7.91
C ASP A 247 -16.34 6.51 -8.94
N ALA A 248 -15.37 6.26 -9.81
CA ALA A 248 -15.44 5.20 -10.82
C ALA A 248 -15.56 3.79 -10.20
N ILE A 249 -14.88 3.52 -9.08
CA ILE A 249 -15.05 2.24 -8.37
C ILE A 249 -16.41 2.17 -7.67
N MET A 250 -16.88 3.26 -7.04
CA MET A 250 -18.19 3.30 -6.40
C MET A 250 -19.34 3.06 -7.41
N GLU A 251 -19.25 3.61 -8.63
CA GLU A 251 -20.19 3.33 -9.71
C GLU A 251 -20.27 1.84 -10.04
N VAL A 252 -19.12 1.17 -10.16
CA VAL A 252 -19.10 -0.29 -10.39
C VAL A 252 -19.72 -1.00 -9.20
N ILE A 253 -19.36 -0.66 -7.96
CA ILE A 253 -19.89 -1.30 -6.74
C ILE A 253 -21.42 -1.24 -6.70
N GLN A 254 -22.04 -0.13 -7.10
CA GLN A 254 -23.51 0.02 -7.12
C GLN A 254 -24.22 -0.99 -8.04
N THR A 255 -23.51 -1.51 -9.05
CA THR A 255 -24.04 -2.50 -9.99
C THR A 255 -23.79 -3.95 -9.56
N LEU A 256 -22.97 -4.17 -8.53
CA LEU A 256 -22.53 -5.49 -8.12
C LEU A 256 -23.49 -6.14 -7.12
N THR A 257 -23.63 -7.46 -7.26
CA THR A 257 -24.23 -8.30 -6.23
C THR A 257 -23.20 -8.66 -5.17
N LEU A 258 -23.59 -8.58 -3.90
CA LEU A 258 -22.74 -8.91 -2.76
C LEU A 258 -22.56 -10.44 -2.60
N ASP A 259 -21.31 -10.92 -2.64
CA ASP A 259 -20.94 -12.34 -2.50
C ASP A 259 -21.01 -12.90 -1.07
N LYS A 260 -20.94 -12.03 -0.04
CA LYS A 260 -20.94 -12.38 1.40
C LYS A 260 -19.91 -13.46 1.83
N LYS A 261 -18.79 -13.57 1.11
CA LYS A 261 -17.75 -14.57 1.41
C LYS A 261 -16.96 -14.15 2.66
N PRO A 262 -16.67 -15.06 3.60
CA PRO A 262 -15.81 -14.74 4.74
C PRO A 262 -14.40 -14.37 4.26
N LEU A 263 -13.74 -13.48 4.99
CA LEU A 263 -12.34 -13.15 4.72
C LEU A 263 -11.43 -14.36 4.97
N LEU A 264 -10.39 -14.47 4.15
CA LEU A 264 -9.33 -15.44 4.35
C LEU A 264 -8.47 -15.02 5.55
N GLN A 265 -8.07 -16.01 6.33
CA GLN A 265 -7.14 -15.84 7.44
C GLN A 265 -5.77 -16.43 7.07
N LYS A 266 -4.77 -16.13 7.88
CA LYS A 266 -3.40 -16.63 7.72
C LYS A 266 -3.33 -18.15 7.57
N ASP A 267 -2.76 -18.59 6.47
CA ASP A 267 -2.37 -19.97 6.16
C ASP A 267 -0.86 -20.12 6.33
N LYS A 268 -0.46 -20.87 7.37
CA LYS A 268 0.94 -21.09 7.72
C LYS A 268 1.68 -21.95 6.69
N GLU A 269 1.00 -22.89 6.04
CA GLU A 269 1.62 -23.78 5.07
C GLU A 269 1.88 -23.02 3.77
N PHE A 270 0.86 -22.31 3.27
CA PHE A 270 1.02 -21.43 2.11
C PHE A 270 2.14 -20.40 2.34
N ASN A 271 2.13 -19.73 3.49
CA ASN A 271 3.17 -18.76 3.84
C ASN A 271 4.58 -19.37 3.86
N ARG A 272 4.74 -20.58 4.42
CA ARG A 272 6.03 -21.29 4.44
C ARG A 272 6.51 -21.64 3.03
N ASN A 273 5.62 -22.08 2.14
CA ASN A 273 5.97 -22.41 0.76
C ASN A 273 6.45 -21.18 -0.01
N ILE A 274 5.81 -20.04 0.22
CA ILE A 274 6.25 -18.74 -0.30
C ILE A 274 7.66 -18.39 0.20
N ASP A 275 7.93 -18.52 1.49
CA ASP A 275 9.26 -18.21 2.05
C ASP A 275 10.37 -19.11 1.47
N ILE A 276 10.08 -20.41 1.27
CA ILE A 276 11.00 -21.35 0.63
C ILE A 276 11.28 -20.92 -0.82
N PHE A 277 10.24 -20.55 -1.57
CA PHE A 277 10.38 -20.07 -2.94
C PHE A 277 11.23 -18.79 -3.03
N LEU A 278 10.99 -17.81 -2.14
CA LEU A 278 11.78 -16.57 -2.15
C LEU A 278 13.26 -16.83 -1.84
N LYS A 279 13.57 -17.80 -0.97
CA LYS A 279 14.96 -18.23 -0.70
C LYS A 279 15.59 -18.93 -1.91
N SER A 280 14.85 -19.76 -2.63
CA SER A 280 15.41 -20.41 -3.83
C SER A 280 15.69 -19.40 -4.95
N ILE A 281 14.87 -18.36 -5.11
CA ILE A 281 15.17 -17.23 -6.01
C ILE A 281 16.41 -16.48 -5.54
N GLN A 282 16.55 -16.26 -4.23
CA GLN A 282 17.72 -15.62 -3.65
C GLN A 282 19.02 -16.36 -4.01
N GLU A 283 19.03 -17.68 -3.86
CA GLU A 283 20.16 -18.55 -4.20
C GLU A 283 20.42 -18.60 -5.71
N LYS A 284 19.38 -18.84 -6.52
CA LYS A 284 19.46 -18.99 -7.98
C LYS A 284 20.08 -17.77 -8.67
N PHE A 285 19.80 -16.56 -8.17
CA PHE A 285 20.28 -15.31 -8.75
C PHE A 285 21.38 -14.62 -7.90
N ASN A 286 21.92 -15.32 -6.89
CA ASN A 286 22.99 -14.80 -6.01
C ASN A 286 22.66 -13.43 -5.36
N ILE A 287 21.41 -13.25 -4.95
CA ILE A 287 20.90 -12.00 -4.37
C ILE A 287 21.27 -11.96 -2.89
N GLN A 288 22.09 -10.98 -2.49
CA GLN A 288 22.63 -10.93 -1.12
C GLN A 288 21.56 -10.59 -0.06
N ASP A 289 20.61 -9.72 -0.39
CA ASP A 289 19.55 -9.31 0.52
C ASP A 289 18.17 -9.68 -0.04
N ILE A 290 17.42 -10.49 0.70
CA ILE A 290 16.03 -10.86 0.39
C ILE A 290 15.11 -9.63 0.24
N ASN A 291 15.49 -8.47 0.79
CA ASN A 291 14.77 -7.21 0.59
C ASN A 291 14.79 -6.70 -0.84
N TYR A 292 15.75 -7.13 -1.67
CA TYR A 292 15.83 -6.79 -3.10
C TYR A 292 14.86 -7.61 -3.95
N ILE A 293 14.32 -8.70 -3.40
CA ILE A 293 13.27 -9.51 -4.04
C ILE A 293 11.90 -8.90 -3.72
N LYS A 294 11.14 -8.56 -4.76
CA LYS A 294 9.87 -7.82 -4.70
C LYS A 294 8.77 -8.61 -5.39
N PRO A 295 8.08 -9.51 -4.65
CA PRO A 295 7.05 -10.36 -5.23
C PRO A 295 5.74 -9.61 -5.48
N GLY A 296 5.07 -9.97 -6.57
CA GLY A 296 3.76 -9.47 -6.93
C GLY A 296 3.77 -8.37 -7.98
N ILE A 297 2.63 -8.19 -8.66
CA ILE A 297 2.41 -7.13 -9.66
C ILE A 297 2.58 -5.74 -9.03
N GLY A 298 2.00 -5.50 -7.85
CA GLY A 298 2.06 -4.21 -7.18
C GLY A 298 3.49 -3.79 -6.80
N GLU A 299 4.28 -4.72 -6.26
CA GLU A 299 5.69 -4.44 -5.93
C GLU A 299 6.57 -4.32 -7.18
N THR A 300 6.32 -5.12 -8.21
CA THR A 300 7.02 -5.01 -9.51
C THR A 300 6.77 -3.65 -10.16
N THR A 301 5.52 -3.18 -10.13
CA THR A 301 5.15 -1.82 -10.57
C THR A 301 5.96 -0.77 -9.81
N ARG A 302 6.03 -0.86 -8.48
CA ARG A 302 6.80 0.07 -7.64
C ARG A 302 8.29 0.07 -7.96
N VAL A 303 8.89 -1.11 -8.22
CA VAL A 303 10.31 -1.22 -8.57
C VAL A 303 10.58 -0.51 -9.89
N LEU A 304 9.80 -0.81 -10.94
CA LEU A 304 9.95 -0.19 -12.25
C LEU A 304 9.83 1.34 -12.19
N LEU A 305 8.92 1.86 -11.39
CA LEU A 305 8.64 3.29 -11.33
C LEU A 305 9.59 4.07 -10.41
N ARG A 306 10.14 3.46 -9.35
CA ARG A 306 10.73 4.22 -8.21
C ARG A 306 12.05 3.67 -7.70
N ARG A 307 12.54 2.56 -8.22
CA ARG A 307 13.81 1.92 -7.82
C ARG A 307 14.68 1.72 -9.06
N VAL A 308 15.84 1.13 -8.86
CA VAL A 308 16.71 0.68 -9.94
C VAL A 308 16.44 -0.81 -10.17
N PRO A 309 15.64 -1.20 -11.19
CA PRO A 309 15.39 -2.59 -11.50
C PRO A 309 16.65 -3.29 -12.03
N HIS A 310 16.79 -4.58 -11.71
CA HIS A 310 17.82 -5.45 -12.29
C HIS A 310 17.22 -6.52 -13.20
N LEU A 311 16.20 -7.24 -12.72
CA LEU A 311 15.58 -8.38 -13.39
C LEU A 311 14.10 -8.43 -13.03
N ILE A 312 13.25 -8.84 -13.97
CA ILE A 312 11.84 -9.15 -13.71
C ILE A 312 11.52 -10.56 -14.19
N LEU A 313 10.88 -11.34 -13.32
CA LEU A 313 10.35 -12.64 -13.66
C LEU A 313 8.83 -12.56 -13.81
N PHE A 314 8.28 -13.19 -14.85
CA PHE A 314 6.84 -13.33 -15.07
C PHE A 314 6.45 -14.79 -15.09
N LYS A 315 5.28 -15.11 -14.52
CA LYS A 315 4.74 -16.48 -14.58
C LYS A 315 4.39 -16.89 -16.01
N ASN A 316 3.85 -15.93 -16.75
CA ASN A 316 3.42 -16.09 -18.14
C ASN A 316 3.51 -14.72 -18.84
N LEU A 317 4.32 -14.63 -19.89
CA LEU A 317 4.50 -13.39 -20.66
C LEU A 317 3.27 -13.01 -21.51
N LYS A 318 2.31 -13.93 -21.67
CA LYS A 318 1.06 -13.71 -22.40
C LYS A 318 -0.12 -13.37 -21.48
N ALA A 319 0.08 -13.37 -20.16
CA ALA A 319 -0.96 -13.01 -19.20
C ALA A 319 -1.39 -11.55 -19.39
N LYS A 320 -2.70 -11.30 -19.43
CA LYS A 320 -3.23 -9.93 -19.63
C LYS A 320 -2.90 -9.03 -18.45
N GLU A 321 -2.86 -9.62 -17.25
CA GLU A 321 -2.63 -8.99 -15.96
C GLU A 321 -1.24 -8.34 -15.87
N THR A 322 -0.24 -8.84 -16.61
CA THR A 322 1.16 -8.37 -16.53
C THR A 322 1.62 -7.57 -17.75
N GLN A 323 0.76 -7.36 -18.76
CA GLN A 323 1.15 -6.67 -20.01
C GLN A 323 1.73 -5.26 -19.76
N HIS A 324 1.13 -4.52 -18.82
CA HIS A 324 1.60 -3.20 -18.43
C HIS A 324 3.04 -3.22 -17.88
N LEU A 325 3.40 -4.26 -17.11
CA LEU A 325 4.74 -4.42 -16.55
C LEU A 325 5.77 -4.78 -17.63
N ILE A 326 5.38 -5.61 -18.60
CA ILE A 326 6.24 -5.99 -19.72
C ILE A 326 6.61 -4.76 -20.56
N LEU A 327 5.64 -3.88 -20.82
CA LEU A 327 5.88 -2.63 -21.53
C LEU A 327 6.89 -1.74 -20.77
N LEU A 328 6.62 -1.48 -19.48
CA LEU A 328 7.49 -0.67 -18.62
C LEU A 328 8.91 -1.25 -18.51
N ALA A 329 9.03 -2.58 -18.43
CA ALA A 329 10.31 -3.26 -18.38
C ALA A 329 11.11 -3.07 -19.67
N LYS A 330 10.46 -3.18 -20.84
CA LYS A 330 11.08 -2.95 -22.15
C LYS A 330 11.55 -1.51 -22.33
N GLU A 331 10.72 -0.53 -21.98
CA GLU A 331 11.07 0.90 -22.04
C GLU A 331 12.31 1.22 -21.20
N LYS A 332 12.46 0.55 -20.06
CA LYS A 332 13.59 0.73 -19.14
C LYS A 332 14.80 -0.16 -19.45
N GLY A 333 14.72 -1.00 -20.48
CA GLY A 333 15.78 -1.94 -20.84
C GLY A 333 16.10 -2.95 -19.74
N VAL A 334 15.10 -3.39 -18.97
CA VAL A 334 15.26 -4.36 -17.87
C VAL A 334 15.15 -5.77 -18.43
N ASP A 335 16.02 -6.67 -17.97
CA ASP A 335 15.97 -8.09 -18.34
C ASP A 335 14.66 -8.74 -17.85
N ILE A 336 14.10 -9.61 -18.69
CA ILE A 336 12.84 -10.31 -18.44
C ILE A 336 13.03 -11.82 -18.58
N ILE A 337 12.54 -12.59 -17.61
CA ILE A 337 12.54 -14.06 -17.63
C ILE A 337 11.10 -14.59 -17.44
N GLU A 338 10.70 -15.62 -18.19
CA GLU A 338 9.49 -16.40 -17.88
C GLU A 338 9.84 -17.56 -16.92
N ASP A 339 9.14 -17.66 -15.80
CA ASP A 339 9.25 -18.79 -14.86
C ASP A 339 7.86 -19.29 -14.45
N ARG A 340 7.40 -20.38 -15.06
CA ARG A 340 6.05 -20.92 -14.84
C ARG A 340 5.81 -21.41 -13.41
N ASN A 341 6.87 -21.62 -12.63
CA ASN A 341 6.80 -22.04 -11.23
C ASN A 341 6.60 -20.87 -10.27
N LEU A 342 6.50 -19.63 -10.76
CA LEU A 342 6.20 -18.47 -9.92
C LEU A 342 4.85 -18.66 -9.20
N PRO A 343 4.82 -18.51 -7.86
CA PRO A 343 3.57 -18.47 -7.12
C PRO A 343 2.82 -17.14 -7.35
N TYR A 344 3.48 -16.13 -7.90
CA TYR A 344 2.97 -14.81 -8.26
C TYR A 344 2.82 -14.65 -9.77
N MET A 345 2.17 -13.59 -10.23
CA MET A 345 2.14 -13.24 -11.66
C MET A 345 3.44 -12.54 -12.10
N ALA A 346 4.05 -11.76 -11.21
CA ALA A 346 5.34 -11.11 -11.44
C ALA A 346 6.22 -11.05 -10.18
N LEU A 347 7.53 -10.93 -10.38
CA LEU A 347 8.50 -10.67 -9.32
C LEU A 347 9.61 -9.77 -9.87
N ALA A 348 9.94 -8.70 -9.15
CA ALA A 348 11.06 -7.84 -9.48
C ALA A 348 12.26 -8.07 -8.56
N VAL A 349 13.45 -7.89 -9.11
CA VAL A 349 14.72 -7.84 -8.38
C VAL A 349 15.30 -6.44 -8.51
N ILE A 350 15.61 -5.82 -7.38
CA ILE A 350 16.29 -4.52 -7.31
C ILE A 350 17.79 -4.71 -7.54
N LYS A 351 18.41 -3.77 -8.27
CA LYS A 351 19.86 -3.73 -8.48
C LYS A 351 20.59 -3.38 -7.19
N ASP A 352 21.60 -4.17 -6.85
CA ASP A 352 22.59 -3.82 -5.83
C ASP A 352 23.55 -2.79 -6.42
N ILE A 353 23.55 -1.56 -5.88
CA ILE A 353 24.35 -0.44 -6.42
C ILE A 353 25.77 -0.45 -5.85
N ASN A 354 26.05 -1.30 -4.86
CA ASN A 354 27.39 -1.42 -4.26
C ASN A 354 28.29 -2.42 -5.02
N ARG A 355 27.85 -2.93 -6.16
CA ARG A 355 28.58 -3.88 -7.01
C ARG A 355 28.73 -3.37 -8.44
#